data_AF-A0A0H3J6T9-F1
#
_entry.id   AF-A0A0H3J6T9-F1
#
_cell.length_a   1.000
_cell.length_b   1.000
_cell.length_c   1.000
_cell.angle_alpha   90.00
_cell.angle_beta   90.00
_cell.angle_gamma   90.00
#
_symmetry.space_group_name_H-M   'P 1'
#
loop_
_entity.id
_entity.type
_entity.pdbx_description
1 polymer ?
#
loop_
_entity_poly.entity_id
_entity_poly.type
_entity_poly.pdbx_seq_one_letter_code
_entity_poly.pdbx_strand_id
1 'polypeptide(L)'
;MIFKGFKFGMLLQLAVGPGCIFIFQIASLKGFYIAEIGVLGIAIIDSLFITVAILGISAVINKKNIKICLKIFGSIILFIFGFSTFLNQFNINFIPSLSIQNISNSNNTFIHAIILAASNPLTILFWTGVFSSKIAEENMKTKDIYLFAFGALISTLFFLTLISFLGSCVNIFLPNTIIQILNTLVGFLLMYFSVKMCLKKV
;
A
#
# COMPACT_ATOMS: atom_id res chain seq x y z
N MET A 1 -2.71 11.58 17.88
CA MET A 1 -2.72 11.46 16.40
C MET A 1 -1.83 10.33 15.87
N ILE A 2 -0.62 10.12 16.40
CA ILE A 2 0.27 9.03 15.98
C ILE A 2 -0.44 7.67 15.95
N PHE A 3 -1.11 7.27 17.04
CA PHE A 3 -1.83 6.00 17.09
C PHE A 3 -2.97 5.88 16.07
N LYS A 4 -3.66 6.99 15.75
CA LYS A 4 -4.67 7.03 14.68
C LYS A 4 -4.03 6.83 13.32
N GLY A 5 -2.90 7.49 13.07
CA GLY A 5 -2.10 7.33 11.85
C GLY A 5 -1.60 5.91 11.68
N PHE A 6 -1.09 5.30 12.76
CA PHE A 6 -0.65 3.92 12.78
C PHE A 6 -1.79 2.95 12.43
N LYS A 7 -2.94 3.06 13.11
CA LYS A 7 -4.13 2.25 12.78
C LYS A 7 -4.59 2.44 11.34
N PHE A 8 -4.49 3.66 10.81
CA PHE A 8 -4.86 3.96 9.43
C PHE A 8 -3.89 3.33 8.43
N GLY A 9 -2.57 3.50 8.64
CA GLY A 9 -1.54 2.87 7.81
C GLY A 9 -1.65 1.34 7.81
N MET A 10 -2.03 0.75 8.95
CA MET A 10 -2.23 -0.69 9.06
C MET A 10 -3.31 -1.21 8.11
N LEU A 11 -4.28 -0.38 7.72
CA LEU A 11 -5.30 -0.77 6.73
C LEU A 11 -4.67 -1.05 5.36
N LEU A 12 -3.69 -0.25 4.94
CA LEU A 12 -2.94 -0.52 3.71
C LEU A 12 -2.05 -1.75 3.88
N GLN A 13 -1.36 -1.86 5.01
CA GLN A 13 -0.40 -2.93 5.22
C GLN A 13 -1.06 -4.31 5.28
N LEU A 14 -2.27 -4.39 5.86
CA LEU A 14 -3.10 -5.60 5.86
C LEU A 14 -3.67 -5.93 4.47
N ALA A 15 -3.75 -4.95 3.56
CA ALA A 15 -4.00 -5.20 2.16
C ALA A 15 -2.71 -5.73 1.51
N VAL A 16 -2.40 -7.01 1.79
CA VAL A 16 -1.19 -7.67 1.30
C VAL A 16 -1.12 -7.59 -0.22
N GLY A 17 -0.25 -6.69 -0.67
CA GLY A 17 0.03 -6.45 -2.07
C GLY A 17 1.42 -6.93 -2.46
N PRO A 18 1.89 -6.55 -3.66
CA PRO A 18 3.18 -6.99 -4.17
C PRO A 18 4.36 -6.63 -3.25
N GLY A 19 4.29 -5.49 -2.54
CA GLY A 19 5.33 -5.08 -1.58
C GLY A 19 5.50 -6.07 -0.42
N CYS A 20 4.40 -6.49 0.22
CA CYS A 20 4.45 -7.46 1.33
C CYS A 20 4.98 -8.82 0.88
N ILE A 21 4.50 -9.32 -0.27
CA ILE A 21 4.97 -10.59 -0.85
C ILE A 21 6.45 -10.51 -1.21
N PHE A 22 6.89 -9.40 -1.81
CA PHE A 22 8.29 -9.17 -2.15
C PHE A 22 9.19 -9.22 -0.91
N ILE A 23 8.82 -8.50 0.17
CA ILE A 23 9.60 -8.49 1.41
C ILE A 23 9.66 -9.89 2.02
N PHE A 24 8.53 -10.61 2.08
CA PHE A 24 8.50 -11.98 2.59
C PHE A 24 9.43 -12.91 1.79
N GLN A 25 9.39 -12.85 0.46
CA GLN A 25 10.22 -13.69 -0.41
C GLN A 25 11.72 -13.36 -0.27
N ILE A 26 12.08 -12.08 -0.26
CA ILE A 26 13.47 -11.67 -0.03
C ILE A 26 13.93 -12.13 1.35
N ALA A 27 13.10 -12.01 2.37
CA ALA A 27 13.43 -12.43 3.72
C ALA A 27 13.66 -13.94 3.84
N SER A 28 12.87 -14.74 3.12
CA SER A 28 12.99 -16.20 3.09
C SER A 28 14.21 -16.68 2.29
N LEU A 29 14.57 -15.97 1.21
CA LEU A 29 15.66 -16.36 0.31
C LEU A 29 17.03 -15.79 0.69
N LYS A 30 17.06 -14.53 1.14
CA LYS A 30 18.27 -13.74 1.36
C LYS A 30 18.44 -13.31 2.83
N GLY A 31 17.47 -13.63 3.70
CA GLY A 31 17.52 -13.33 5.12
C GLY A 31 17.04 -11.93 5.50
N PHE A 32 16.88 -11.73 6.82
CA PHE A 32 16.18 -10.59 7.42
C PHE A 32 16.80 -9.25 7.04
N TYR A 33 18.12 -9.15 7.18
CA TYR A 33 18.84 -7.89 6.93
C TYR A 33 18.72 -7.42 5.47
N ILE A 34 18.70 -8.35 4.51
CA ILE A 34 18.52 -7.99 3.10
C ILE A 34 17.08 -7.57 2.83
N ALA A 35 16.10 -8.18 3.50
CA ALA A 35 14.70 -7.78 3.40
C ALA A 35 14.44 -6.40 4.02
N GLU A 36 15.07 -6.04 5.14
CA GLU A 36 14.95 -4.71 5.76
C GLU A 36 15.43 -3.59 4.83
N ILE A 37 16.44 -3.84 3.99
CA ILE A 37 16.83 -2.89 2.93
C ILE A 37 15.65 -2.64 1.97
N GLY A 38 14.89 -3.68 1.64
CA GLY A 38 13.65 -3.54 0.87
C GLY A 38 12.57 -2.76 1.63
N VAL A 39 12.39 -3.03 2.93
CA VAL A 39 11.42 -2.32 3.77
C VAL A 39 11.68 -0.81 3.76
N LEU A 40 12.95 -0.41 3.89
CA LEU A 40 13.36 1.00 3.80
C LEU A 40 13.03 1.60 2.43
N GLY A 41 13.25 0.86 1.33
CA GLY A 41 12.89 1.31 -0.01
C GLY A 41 11.38 1.59 -0.15
N ILE A 42 10.54 0.70 0.36
CA ILE A 42 9.08 0.89 0.35
C ILE A 42 8.68 2.09 1.23
N ALA A 43 9.25 2.19 2.44
CA ALA A 43 8.93 3.27 3.37
C ALA A 43 9.33 4.66 2.82
N ILE A 44 10.43 4.76 2.05
CA ILE A 44 10.82 5.99 1.37
C ILE A 44 9.75 6.41 0.36
N ILE A 45 9.27 5.48 -0.47
CA ILE A 45 8.21 5.78 -1.44
C ILE A 45 6.90 6.17 -0.75
N ASP A 46 6.49 5.44 0.29
CA ASP A 46 5.33 5.80 1.10
C ASP A 46 5.47 7.22 1.66
N SER A 47 6.66 7.57 2.18
CA SER A 47 6.93 8.90 2.72
C SER A 47 6.86 9.99 1.66
N LEU A 48 7.30 9.70 0.44
CA LEU A 48 7.23 10.61 -0.69
C LEU A 48 5.77 10.88 -1.05
N PHE A 49 4.94 9.84 -1.20
CA PHE A 49 3.53 10.03 -1.52
C PHE A 49 2.74 10.70 -0.39
N ILE A 50 3.06 10.41 0.87
CA ILE A 50 2.50 11.13 2.02
C ILE A 50 2.90 12.62 1.97
N THR A 51 4.15 12.92 1.64
CA THR A 51 4.63 14.30 1.53
C THR A 51 3.90 15.03 0.40
N VAL A 52 3.70 14.38 -0.76
CA VAL A 52 2.90 14.91 -1.87
C VAL A 52 1.45 15.18 -1.44
N ALA A 53 0.86 14.29 -0.64
CA ALA A 53 -0.47 14.48 -0.08
C ALA A 53 -0.55 15.70 0.88
N ILE A 54 0.48 15.89 1.71
CA ILE A 54 0.56 17.01 2.67
C ILE A 54 0.82 18.35 1.98
N LEU A 55 1.71 18.41 0.98
CA LEU A 55 2.17 19.63 0.30
C LEU A 55 1.10 20.35 -0.54
N GLY A 56 -0.17 20.03 -0.37
CA GLY A 56 -1.21 20.97 -0.76
C GLY A 56 -1.73 20.82 -2.19
N ILE A 57 -1.53 19.66 -2.83
CA ILE A 57 -2.60 19.17 -3.72
C ILE A 57 -3.93 19.18 -2.92
N SER A 58 -3.90 18.93 -1.60
CA SER A 58 -4.96 19.22 -0.61
C SER A 58 -5.72 20.57 -0.74
N ALA A 59 -5.06 21.70 -1.08
CA ALA A 59 -5.72 23.01 -1.22
C ALA A 59 -6.55 23.11 -2.51
N VAL A 60 -6.08 22.48 -3.59
CA VAL A 60 -6.84 22.28 -4.83
C VAL A 60 -7.98 21.28 -4.57
N ILE A 61 -7.72 20.22 -3.81
CA ILE A 61 -8.69 19.16 -3.47
C ILE A 61 -9.85 19.65 -2.62
N ASN A 62 -9.65 20.66 -1.76
CA ASN A 62 -10.68 21.10 -0.82
C ASN A 62 -11.90 21.79 -1.48
N LYS A 63 -11.82 22.15 -2.77
CA LYS A 63 -12.99 22.56 -3.54
C LYS A 63 -13.98 21.39 -3.61
N LYS A 64 -15.26 21.62 -3.28
CA LYS A 64 -16.32 20.58 -3.28
C LYS A 64 -16.30 19.72 -4.56
N ASN A 65 -16.11 20.35 -5.72
CA ASN A 65 -16.05 19.67 -7.01
C ASN A 65 -14.83 18.73 -7.13
N ILE A 66 -13.69 19.11 -6.55
CA ILE A 66 -12.45 18.34 -6.60
C ILE A 66 -12.48 17.19 -5.56
N LYS A 67 -13.10 17.40 -4.39
CA LYS A 67 -13.41 16.30 -3.44
C LYS A 67 -14.27 15.22 -4.07
N ILE A 68 -15.34 15.62 -4.77
CA ILE A 68 -16.23 14.67 -5.46
C ILE A 68 -15.48 13.96 -6.59
N CYS A 69 -14.71 14.69 -7.40
CA CYS A 69 -13.92 14.14 -8.50
C CYS A 69 -12.91 13.10 -8.00
N LEU A 70 -12.14 13.41 -6.95
CA LEU A 70 -11.17 12.48 -6.37
C LEU A 70 -11.79 11.32 -5.62
N LYS A 71 -12.93 11.52 -4.96
CA LYS A 71 -13.69 10.44 -4.36
C LYS A 71 -14.12 9.44 -5.44
N ILE A 72 -14.70 9.92 -6.55
CA ILE A 72 -15.12 9.08 -7.67
C ILE A 72 -13.90 8.41 -8.32
N PHE A 73 -12.87 9.18 -8.65
CA PHE A 73 -11.65 8.69 -9.28
C PHE A 73 -10.94 7.66 -8.40
N GLY A 74 -10.70 7.98 -7.13
CA GLY A 74 -10.11 7.06 -6.15
C GLY A 74 -10.96 5.80 -5.97
N SER A 75 -12.29 5.91 -5.92
CA SER A 75 -13.18 4.75 -5.82
C SER A 75 -13.10 3.87 -7.06
N ILE A 76 -13.12 4.46 -8.26
CA ILE A 76 -12.99 3.74 -9.53
C ILE A 76 -11.67 2.98 -9.56
N ILE A 77 -10.56 3.65 -9.23
CA ILE A 77 -9.26 3.01 -9.33
C ILE A 77 -9.10 1.95 -8.24
N LEU A 78 -9.55 2.20 -7.01
CA LEU A 78 -9.53 1.21 -5.93
C LEU A 78 -10.39 -0.02 -6.28
N PHE A 79 -11.53 0.18 -6.96
CA PHE A 79 -12.36 -0.90 -7.48
C PHE A 79 -11.64 -1.68 -8.60
N ILE A 80 -11.03 -1.00 -9.57
CA ILE A 80 -10.26 -1.63 -10.65
C ILE A 80 -9.12 -2.47 -10.06
N PHE A 81 -8.41 -1.99 -9.04
CA PHE A 81 -7.36 -2.77 -8.38
C PHE A 81 -7.89 -3.93 -7.57
N GLY A 82 -8.96 -3.74 -6.81
CA GLY A 82 -9.60 -4.85 -6.10
C GLY A 82 -10.05 -5.95 -7.06
N PHE A 83 -10.68 -5.54 -8.15
CA PHE A 83 -11.19 -6.45 -9.19
C PHE A 83 -10.06 -7.13 -9.98
N SER A 84 -9.01 -6.39 -10.38
CA SER A 84 -7.85 -6.98 -11.06
C SER A 84 -7.08 -7.93 -10.15
N THR A 85 -6.94 -7.62 -8.85
CA THR A 85 -6.26 -8.49 -7.89
C THR A 85 -7.03 -9.80 -7.69
N PHE A 86 -8.36 -9.72 -7.67
CA PHE A 86 -9.25 -10.88 -7.64
C PHE A 86 -9.12 -11.71 -8.93
N LEU A 87 -9.23 -11.10 -10.11
CA LEU A 87 -9.16 -11.78 -11.41
C LEU A 87 -7.82 -12.47 -11.67
N ASN A 88 -6.71 -11.87 -11.23
CA ASN A 88 -5.38 -12.48 -11.35
C ASN A 88 -5.28 -13.83 -10.62
N GLN A 89 -6.11 -14.11 -9.61
CA GLN A 89 -6.12 -15.42 -8.94
C GLN A 89 -6.73 -16.53 -9.80
N PHE A 90 -7.54 -16.14 -10.79
CA PHE A 90 -8.16 -17.04 -11.76
C PHE A 90 -7.41 -17.07 -13.11
N ASN A 91 -6.14 -16.63 -13.12
CA ASN A 91 -5.29 -16.49 -14.32
C ASN A 91 -5.85 -15.52 -15.38
N ILE A 92 -6.72 -14.59 -15.00
CA ILE A 92 -7.25 -13.55 -15.89
C ILE A 92 -6.44 -12.27 -15.67
N ASN A 93 -5.41 -12.07 -16.49
CA ASN A 93 -4.50 -10.93 -16.37
C ASN A 93 -5.07 -9.68 -17.06
N PHE A 94 -5.74 -8.83 -16.29
CA PHE A 94 -6.27 -7.55 -16.78
C PHE A 94 -5.18 -6.46 -16.87
N ILE A 95 -4.08 -6.60 -16.09
CA ILE A 95 -2.92 -5.69 -16.08
C ILE A 95 -1.64 -6.54 -16.12
N PRO A 96 -0.88 -6.56 -17.23
CA PRO A 96 0.29 -7.44 -17.40
C PRO A 96 1.57 -6.71 -16.95
N SER A 97 2.01 -6.80 -15.69
CA SER A 97 3.30 -6.18 -15.31
C SER A 97 4.03 -6.68 -14.06
N LEU A 98 3.79 -7.91 -13.56
CA LEU A 98 4.45 -8.37 -12.31
C LEU A 98 5.04 -9.78 -12.40
N SER A 99 5.94 -10.04 -13.36
CA SER A 99 6.75 -11.27 -13.34
C SER A 99 7.94 -11.14 -12.38
N ILE A 100 7.75 -11.71 -11.18
CA ILE A 100 8.66 -11.69 -10.01
C ILE A 100 9.94 -12.53 -10.19
N GLN A 101 10.00 -13.36 -11.23
CA GLN A 101 11.05 -14.39 -11.41
C GLN A 101 12.48 -13.86 -11.69
N ASN A 102 12.65 -12.60 -12.11
CA ASN A 102 13.97 -12.04 -12.43
C ASN A 102 14.69 -11.36 -11.24
N ILE A 103 14.07 -11.31 -10.07
CA ILE A 103 14.57 -10.57 -8.89
C ILE A 103 15.69 -11.34 -8.15
N SER A 104 15.79 -12.65 -8.37
CA SER A 104 16.79 -13.51 -7.71
C SER A 104 18.24 -13.15 -8.07
N ASN A 105 18.48 -12.61 -9.27
CA ASN A 105 19.83 -12.43 -9.82
C ASN A 105 20.45 -11.03 -9.63
N SER A 106 19.70 -10.07 -9.07
CA SER A 106 20.15 -8.69 -8.87
C SER A 106 20.51 -8.42 -7.40
N ASN A 107 21.67 -7.80 -7.17
CA ASN A 107 22.18 -7.41 -5.85
C ASN A 107 21.44 -6.21 -5.23
N ASN A 108 20.42 -5.64 -5.89
CA ASN A 108 19.87 -4.35 -5.49
C ASN A 108 18.40 -4.42 -5.05
N THR A 109 18.14 -5.15 -3.96
CA THR A 109 16.83 -5.28 -3.30
C THR A 109 16.16 -3.92 -3.06
N PHE A 110 16.94 -2.90 -2.69
CA PHE A 110 16.47 -1.54 -2.46
C PHE A 110 15.78 -0.93 -3.70
N ILE A 111 16.43 -1.02 -4.86
CA ILE A 111 15.89 -0.47 -6.11
C ILE A 111 14.63 -1.21 -6.52
N HIS A 112 14.62 -2.54 -6.40
CA HIS A 112 13.42 -3.33 -6.69
C HIS A 112 12.26 -2.95 -5.79
N ALA A 113 12.49 -2.77 -4.49
CA ALA A 113 11.48 -2.32 -3.55
C ALA A 113 10.93 -0.93 -3.90
N ILE A 114 11.80 0.00 -4.28
CA ILE A 114 11.42 1.36 -4.72
C ILE A 114 10.56 1.29 -5.98
N ILE A 115 11.02 0.60 -7.02
CA ILE A 115 10.27 0.48 -8.28
C ILE A 115 8.91 -0.18 -8.01
N LEU A 116 8.90 -1.25 -7.23
CA LEU A 116 7.69 -1.98 -6.90
C LEU A 116 6.69 -1.09 -6.14
N ALA A 117 7.14 -0.36 -5.11
CA ALA A 117 6.27 0.53 -4.34
C ALA A 117 5.80 1.74 -5.17
N ALA A 118 6.69 2.33 -5.97
CA ALA A 118 6.38 3.49 -6.79
C ALA A 118 5.44 3.14 -7.95
N SER A 119 5.55 1.94 -8.49
CA SER A 119 4.64 1.40 -9.51
C SER A 119 3.43 0.70 -8.92
N ASN A 120 3.36 0.47 -7.60
CA ASN A 120 2.21 -0.16 -6.96
C ASN A 120 1.06 0.84 -6.91
N PRO A 121 0.04 0.64 -7.73
CA PRO A 121 -1.04 1.60 -7.84
C PRO A 121 -1.93 1.60 -6.59
N LEU A 122 -1.97 0.51 -5.82
CA LEU A 122 -2.61 0.50 -4.51
C LEU A 122 -1.94 1.50 -3.56
N THR A 123 -0.60 1.48 -3.51
CA THR A 123 0.22 2.38 -2.71
C THR A 123 0.01 3.84 -3.13
N ILE A 124 0.07 4.12 -4.44
CA ILE A 124 -0.16 5.46 -4.98
C ILE A 124 -1.52 5.99 -4.54
N LEU A 125 -2.60 5.24 -4.77
CA LEU A 125 -3.97 5.68 -4.49
C LEU A 125 -4.24 5.85 -3.01
N PHE A 126 -3.70 4.95 -2.19
CA PHE A 126 -3.89 5.00 -0.76
C PHE A 126 -3.26 6.27 -0.17
N TRP A 127 -1.99 6.53 -0.48
CA TRP A 127 -1.27 7.68 0.10
C TRP A 127 -1.63 9.00 -0.53
N THR A 128 -1.89 9.07 -1.83
CA THR A 128 -2.25 10.34 -2.48
C THR A 128 -3.74 10.66 -2.39
N GLY A 129 -4.61 9.64 -2.40
CA GLY A 129 -6.06 9.79 -2.38
C GLY A 129 -6.67 9.57 -0.99
N VAL A 130 -6.61 8.34 -0.48
CA VAL A 130 -7.32 7.96 0.76
C VAL A 130 -6.77 8.73 1.96
N PHE A 131 -5.45 8.82 2.11
CA PHE A 131 -4.79 9.58 3.17
C PHE A 131 -5.13 11.08 3.12
N SER A 132 -5.08 11.70 1.93
CA SER A 132 -5.51 13.09 1.73
C SER A 132 -6.97 13.31 2.14
N SER A 133 -7.87 12.41 1.73
CA SER A 133 -9.29 12.49 2.10
C SER A 133 -9.50 12.37 3.60
N LYS A 134 -8.71 11.53 4.28
CA LYS A 134 -8.80 11.29 5.72
C LYS A 134 -8.37 12.51 6.53
N ILE A 135 -7.29 13.18 6.09
CA ILE A 135 -6.86 14.46 6.67
C ILE A 135 -7.95 15.53 6.52
N ALA A 136 -8.54 15.63 5.33
CA ALA A 136 -9.57 16.62 5.03
C ALA A 136 -10.88 16.36 5.80
N GLU A 137 -11.26 15.10 5.98
CA GLU A 137 -12.46 14.71 6.71
C GLU A 137 -12.37 15.00 8.21
N GLU A 138 -11.21 14.74 8.84
CA GLU A 138 -11.02 15.00 10.28
C GLU A 138 -10.65 16.46 10.58
N ASN A 139 -10.61 17.35 9.58
CA ASN A 139 -10.21 18.76 9.72
C ASN A 139 -8.91 18.91 10.53
N MET A 140 -7.90 18.07 10.24
CA MET A 140 -6.69 17.99 11.05
C MET A 140 -5.86 19.28 10.95
N LYS A 141 -5.39 19.78 12.10
CA LYS A 141 -4.43 20.90 12.15
C LYS A 141 -3.06 20.44 11.65
N THR A 142 -2.20 21.37 11.24
CA THR A 142 -0.86 21.08 10.69
C THR A 142 -0.03 20.15 11.58
N LYS A 143 -0.02 20.39 12.90
CA LYS A 143 0.68 19.52 13.87
C LYS A 143 0.11 18.10 13.88
N ASP A 144 -1.21 17.97 13.81
CA ASP A 144 -1.91 16.69 13.81
C ASP A 144 -1.65 15.90 12.51
N ILE A 145 -1.55 16.60 11.37
CA ILE A 145 -1.19 16.01 10.07
C ILE A 145 0.19 15.35 10.14
N TYR A 146 1.22 16.05 10.64
CA TYR A 146 2.56 15.48 10.75
C TYR A 146 2.61 14.30 11.72
N LEU A 147 1.92 14.39 12.86
CA LEU A 147 1.84 13.27 13.80
C LEU A 147 1.08 12.08 13.22
N PHE A 148 0.03 12.31 12.44
CA PHE A 148 -0.74 11.28 11.76
C PHE A 148 0.09 10.61 10.63
N ALA A 149 0.77 11.42 9.81
CA ALA A 149 1.70 10.97 8.77
C ALA A 149 2.81 10.10 9.34
N PHE A 150 3.43 10.55 10.43
CA PHE A 150 4.48 9.81 11.12
C PHE A 150 3.95 8.48 11.66
N GLY A 151 2.77 8.47 12.30
CA GLY A 151 2.13 7.23 12.72
C GLY A 151 1.86 6.28 11.57
N ALA A 152 1.41 6.80 10.42
CA ALA A 152 1.13 5.99 9.23
C ALA A 152 2.41 5.39 8.63
N LEU A 153 3.53 6.12 8.61
CA LEU A 153 4.84 5.59 8.21
C LEU A 153 5.37 4.52 9.15
N ILE A 154 5.21 4.72 10.47
CA ILE A 154 5.57 3.69 11.47
C ILE A 154 4.79 2.40 11.19
N SER A 155 3.54 2.49 10.72
CA SER A 155 2.80 1.29 10.35
C SER A 155 3.45 0.52 9.21
N THR A 156 3.94 1.20 8.17
CA THR A 156 4.66 0.56 7.06
C THR A 156 5.91 -0.15 7.57
N LEU A 157 6.74 0.55 8.33
CA LEU A 157 7.97 -0.01 8.91
C LEU A 157 7.65 -1.20 9.82
N PHE A 158 6.77 -1.01 10.80
CA PHE A 158 6.43 -2.06 11.77
C PHE A 158 5.88 -3.31 11.08
N PHE A 159 4.91 -3.16 10.17
CA PHE A 159 4.28 -4.31 9.54
C PHE A 159 5.25 -5.03 8.60
N LEU A 160 5.98 -4.31 7.74
CA LEU A 160 6.89 -4.96 6.80
C LEU A 160 8.12 -5.54 7.49
N THR A 161 8.61 -4.95 8.58
CA THR A 161 9.65 -5.57 9.41
C THR A 161 9.13 -6.83 10.09
N LEU A 162 7.85 -6.88 10.52
CA LEU A 162 7.25 -8.11 11.02
C LEU A 162 7.19 -9.19 9.92
N ILE A 163 6.79 -8.82 8.70
CA ILE A 163 6.77 -9.73 7.54
C ILE A 163 8.17 -10.22 7.18
N SER A 164 9.16 -9.33 7.22
CA SER A 164 10.57 -9.65 7.03
C SER A 164 11.07 -10.65 8.07
N PHE A 165 10.77 -10.41 9.36
CA PHE A 165 11.11 -11.34 10.44
C PHE A 165 10.46 -12.72 10.24
N LEU A 166 9.15 -12.74 9.97
CA LEU A 166 8.41 -13.98 9.71
C LEU A 166 8.96 -14.72 8.49
N GLY A 167 9.27 -14.01 7.41
CA GLY A 167 9.86 -14.59 6.21
C GLY A 167 11.24 -15.21 6.47
N SER A 168 12.06 -14.60 7.32
CA SER A 168 13.39 -15.12 7.67
C SER A 168 13.37 -16.29 8.65
N CYS A 169 12.34 -16.40 9.49
CA CYS A 169 12.13 -17.59 10.31
C CYS A 169 11.64 -18.79 9.48
N VAL A 170 11.22 -18.56 8.23
CA VAL A 170 10.52 -19.53 7.39
C VAL A 170 11.35 -19.82 6.13
N ASN A 171 11.94 -21.01 6.06
CA ASN A 171 12.55 -21.54 4.82
C ASN A 171 11.50 -22.11 3.85
N ILE A 172 10.28 -21.54 3.82
CA ILE A 172 9.15 -22.08 3.09
C ILE A 172 8.61 -21.00 2.15
N PHE A 173 8.66 -21.29 0.86
CA PHE A 173 7.87 -20.56 -0.13
C PHE A 173 6.39 -20.66 0.23
N LEU A 174 5.71 -19.50 0.34
CA LEU A 174 4.26 -19.49 0.48
C LEU A 174 3.65 -20.29 -0.68
N PRO A 175 2.92 -21.40 -0.40
CA PRO A 175 2.30 -22.16 -1.46
C PRO A 175 1.32 -21.26 -2.21
N ASN A 176 1.22 -21.48 -3.52
CA ASN A 176 0.45 -20.62 -4.42
C ASN A 176 -1.02 -20.47 -3.97
N THR A 177 -1.56 -21.47 -3.28
CA THR A 177 -2.89 -21.47 -2.67
C THR A 177 -3.05 -20.43 -1.56
N ILE A 178 -2.05 -20.25 -0.69
CA ILE A 178 -2.09 -19.22 0.37
C ILE A 178 -2.02 -17.83 -0.26
N ILE A 179 -1.14 -17.65 -1.25
CA ILE A 179 -1.03 -16.39 -1.99
C ILE A 179 -2.38 -16.06 -2.67
N GLN A 180 -3.05 -17.06 -3.26
CA GLN A 180 -4.36 -16.90 -3.88
C GLN A 180 -5.46 -16.50 -2.89
N ILE A 181 -5.58 -17.20 -1.76
CA ILE A 181 -6.58 -16.87 -0.72
C ILE A 181 -6.38 -15.44 -0.24
N LEU A 182 -5.12 -15.08 0.02
CA LEU A 182 -4.78 -13.81 0.62
C LEU A 182 -5.04 -12.65 -0.36
N ASN A 183 -4.62 -12.78 -1.62
CA ASN A 183 -4.94 -11.81 -2.67
C ASN A 183 -6.45 -11.72 -2.95
N THR A 184 -7.20 -12.83 -2.85
CA THR A 184 -8.66 -12.84 -3.01
C THR A 184 -9.32 -11.99 -1.93
N LEU A 185 -8.93 -12.17 -0.65
CA LEU A 185 -9.42 -11.36 0.47
C LEU A 185 -9.10 -9.88 0.30
N VAL A 186 -7.89 -9.56 -0.17
CA VAL A 186 -7.47 -8.19 -0.48
C VAL A 186 -8.33 -7.59 -1.58
N GLY A 187 -8.55 -8.33 -2.67
CA GLY A 187 -9.44 -7.92 -3.76
C GLY A 187 -10.83 -7.53 -3.24
N PHE A 188 -11.43 -8.36 -2.39
CA PHE A 188 -12.71 -8.07 -1.74
C PHE A 188 -12.68 -6.85 -0.81
N LEU A 189 -11.64 -6.71 0.02
CA LEU A 189 -11.46 -5.56 0.90
C LEU A 189 -11.39 -4.25 0.11
N LEU A 190 -10.63 -4.22 -0.98
CA LEU A 190 -10.49 -3.05 -1.84
C LEU A 190 -11.80 -2.69 -2.55
N MET A 191 -12.53 -3.68 -3.05
CA MET A 191 -13.88 -3.48 -3.60
C MET A 191 -14.87 -2.99 -2.53
N TYR A 192 -14.81 -3.52 -1.32
CA TYR A 192 -15.64 -3.05 -0.21
C TYR A 192 -15.34 -1.59 0.15
N PHE A 193 -14.06 -1.24 0.27
CA PHE A 193 -13.63 0.13 0.58
C PHE A 193 -14.00 1.11 -0.53
N SER A 194 -13.94 0.72 -1.80
CA SER A 194 -14.33 1.59 -2.90
C SER A 194 -15.84 1.89 -2.88
N VAL A 195 -16.66 0.88 -2.63
CA VAL A 195 -18.13 1.04 -2.45
C VAL A 195 -18.42 1.91 -1.23
N LYS A 196 -17.79 1.62 -0.09
CA LYS A 196 -17.94 2.41 1.14
C LYS A 196 -17.52 3.87 0.95
N MET A 197 -16.41 4.09 0.23
CA MET A 197 -15.92 5.43 -0.10
C MET A 197 -16.92 6.14 -1.00
N CYS A 198 -17.53 5.47 -1.98
CA CYS A 198 -18.59 6.02 -2.82
C CYS A 198 -19.85 6.43 -2.03
N LEU A 199 -20.29 5.62 -1.07
CA LEU A 199 -21.52 5.84 -0.30
C LEU A 199 -21.42 6.94 0.76
N LYS A 200 -20.21 7.33 1.14
CA LYS A 200 -19.98 8.35 2.17
C LYS A 200 -20.39 9.76 1.71
N LYS A 201 -21.22 10.48 2.47
CA LYS A 201 -21.57 11.88 2.13
C LYS A 201 -20.34 12.79 2.23
N VAL A 202 -20.20 13.71 1.26
CA VAL A 202 -19.13 14.73 1.15
C VAL A 202 -19.58 16.01 1.83
#